data_AF-A0A940LB57-F1
#
_entry.id   AF-A0A940LB57-F1
#
_cell.length_a   1.000
_cell.length_b   1.000
_cell.length_c   1.000
_cell.angle_alpha   90.00
_cell.angle_beta   90.00
_cell.angle_gamma   90.00
#
_symmetry.space_group_name_H-M   'P 1'
#
loop_
_entity.id
_entity.type
_entity.pdbx_description
1 polymer ?
#
loop_
_entity_poly.entity_id
_entity_poly.type
_entity_poly.pdbx_seq_one_letter_code
_entity_poly.pdbx_strand_id
1 'polypeptide(L)' 'FAFLISSISSYYGYHVKGGALEIGRASTRSVVVSCITILLADYILSALLL' A
#
# COMPACT_ATOMS: atom_id res chain seq x y z
N PHE A 1 9.24 -6.18 3.48
CA PHE A 1 7.78 -5.98 3.30
C PHE A 1 7.16 -4.94 4.25
N ALA A 2 7.36 -5.00 5.57
CA ALA A 2 6.77 -4.05 6.52
C ALA A 2 7.06 -2.55 6.22
N PHE A 3 8.29 -2.25 5.75
CA PHE A 3 8.68 -0.88 5.38
C PHE A 3 7.91 -0.34 4.15
N LEU A 4 7.63 -1.20 3.16
CA LEU A 4 6.81 -0.88 1.99
C LEU A 4 5.37 -0.60 2.41
N ILE A 5 4.80 -1.47 3.23
CA ILE A 5 3.42 -1.35 3.71
C ILE A 5 3.23 -0.05 4.51
N SER A 6 4.14 0.24 5.44
CA SER A 6 4.06 1.44 6.27
C SER A 6 4.19 2.72 5.43
N SER A 7 5.13 2.75 4.47
CA SER A 7 5.28 3.92 3.57
C SER A 7 4.05 4.14 2.71
N ILE A 8 3.50 3.07 2.10
CA ILE A 8 2.30 3.17 1.25
C ILE A 8 1.10 3.59 2.10
N SER A 9 0.90 2.97 3.26
CA SER A 9 -0.23 3.29 4.13
C SER A 9 -0.16 4.70 4.68
N SER A 10 1.03 5.17 5.06
CA SER A 10 1.26 6.56 5.49
C SER A 10 1.02 7.55 4.35
N TYR A 11 1.44 7.24 3.11
CA TYR A 11 1.20 8.09 1.94
C TYR A 11 -0.29 8.27 1.67
N TYR A 12 -1.06 7.18 1.69
CA TYR A 12 -2.52 7.24 1.54
C TYR A 12 -3.20 7.89 2.73
N GLY A 13 -2.68 7.73 3.96
CA GLY A 13 -3.19 8.40 5.15
C GLY A 13 -2.96 9.92 5.15
N TYR A 14 -1.80 10.38 4.69
CA TYR A 14 -1.43 11.80 4.64
C TYR A 14 -2.09 12.56 3.48
N HIS A 15 -2.35 11.89 2.36
CA HIS A 15 -3.00 12.51 1.19
C HIS A 15 -4.54 12.45 1.22
N VAL A 16 -5.13 11.88 2.27
CA VAL A 16 -6.58 11.96 2.45
C VAL A 16 -6.96 13.38 2.85
N LYS A 17 -7.62 14.07 1.92
CA LYS A 17 -8.30 15.33 2.15
C LYS A 17 -9.79 15.06 2.05
N GLY A 18 -10.47 14.92 3.18
CA GLY A 18 -11.87 14.52 3.20
C GLY A 18 -12.45 14.16 4.56
N GLY A 19 -13.77 13.95 4.60
CA GLY A 19 -14.51 13.51 5.79
C GLY A 19 -14.39 12.01 6.09
N ALA A 20 -15.05 11.54 7.16
CA ALA A 20 -14.98 10.14 7.64
C ALA A 20 -15.24 9.08 6.54
N LEU A 21 -16.14 9.36 5.59
CA LEU A 21 -16.47 8.46 4.48
C LEU A 21 -15.33 8.31 3.47
N GLU A 22 -14.61 9.39 3.20
CA GLU A 22 -13.50 9.43 2.22
C GLU A 22 -12.24 8.80 2.81
N ILE A 23 -12.03 8.94 4.12
CA ILE A 23 -11.00 8.23 4.89
C ILE A 23 -11.22 6.72 4.80
N GLY A 24 -12.46 6.25 4.94
CA GLY A 24 -12.81 4.84 4.79
C GLY A 24 -12.49 4.30 3.38
N ARG A 25 -12.92 5.01 2.34
CA ARG A 25 -12.62 4.65 0.93
C ARG A 25 -11.12 4.64 0.63
N ALA A 26 -10.38 5.62 1.16
CA ALA A 26 -8.95 5.70 0.96
C ALA A 26 -8.19 4.59 1.71
N SER A 27 -8.67 4.18 2.88
CA SER A 27 -8.13 3.04 3.62
C SER A 27 -8.26 1.74 2.81
N THR A 28 -9.44 1.47 2.23
CA THR A 28 -9.61 0.28 1.37
C THR A 28 -8.68 0.33 0.16
N ARG A 29 -8.53 1.50 -0.47
CA ARG A 29 -7.61 1.69 -1.60
C ARG A 29 -6.15 1.47 -1.20
N SER A 30 -5.74 1.98 -0.03
CA SER A 30 -4.41 1.79 0.54
C SER A 30 -4.08 0.32 0.72
N VAL A 31 -5.00 -0.47 1.27
CA VAL A 31 -4.81 -1.91 1.49
C VAL A 31 -4.67 -2.66 0.16
N VAL A 32 -5.53 -2.37 -0.82
CA VAL A 32 -5.45 -3.02 -2.15
C VAL A 32 -4.12 -2.70 -2.84
N VAL A 33 -3.71 -1.43 -2.85
CA VAL A 33 -2.44 -1.01 -3.47
C VAL A 33 -1.25 -1.62 -2.74
N SER A 34 -1.30 -1.69 -1.41
CA SER A 34 -0.27 -2.35 -0.62
C SER A 34 -0.17 -3.84 -0.95
N CYS A 35 -1.29 -4.57 -1.09
CA CYS A 35 -1.28 -5.99 -1.48
C CYS A 35 -0.67 -6.21 -2.87
N ILE A 36 -1.04 -5.39 -3.86
CA ILE A 36 -0.48 -5.48 -5.22
C ILE A 36 1.03 -5.21 -5.19
N THR A 37 1.46 -4.19 -4.44
CA THR A 37 2.88 -3.83 -4.33
C THR A 37 3.70 -4.92 -3.64
N ILE A 38 3.13 -5.59 -2.62
CA ILE A 38 3.78 -6.74 -1.97
C ILE A 38 3.97 -7.89 -2.98
N LEU A 39 2.93 -8.24 -3.75
CA LEU A 39 3.02 -9.31 -4.76
C LEU A 39 4.08 -9.00 -5.83
N LEU A 40 4.13 -7.74 -6.29
CA LEU A 40 5.14 -7.29 -7.24
C LEU A 40 6.55 -7.36 -6.66
N ALA A 41 6.71 -6.91 -5.41
CA ALA A 41 7.99 -6.95 -4.71
C ALA A 41 8.45 -8.40 -4.47
N ASP A 42 7.54 -9.32 -4.17
CA ASP A 42 7.81 -10.74 -4.00
C ASP A 42 8.30 -11.38 -5.31
N TYR A 43 7.61 -11.10 -6.43
CA TYR A 43 8.04 -11.57 -7.76
C TYR A 43 9.43 -11.05 -8.16
N ILE A 44 9.70 -9.76 -7.93
CA ILE A 44 11.02 -9.17 -8.18
C ILE A 44 12.08 -9.82 -7.30
N LEU A 45 11.77 -10.08 -6.03
CA LEU A 45 12.69 -10.71 -5.09
C LEU A 45 12.99 -12.15 -5.49
N SER A 46 11.99 -12.93 -5.91
CA SER A 46 12.17 -14.28 -6.45
C SER A 46 12.97 -14.28 -7.75
N ALA A 47 12.74 -13.32 -8.65
CA ALA A 47 13.46 -13.23 -9.92
C ALA A 47 14.93 -12.76 -9.75
N LEU A 48 15.25 -12.01 -8.70
CA LEU A 48 16.62 -11.60 -8.37
C LEU A 48 17.41 -12.71 -7.68
N LEU A 49 16.71 -13.55 -6.90
CA LEU A 49 17.32 -14.63 -6.12
C LEU A 49 17.49 -15.92 -6.93
N LEU A 50 16.83 -16.01 -8.09
CA LEU A 50 16.98 -17.05 -9.12
C LEU A 50 18.11 -16.69 -10.10
#